data_AF-A0A832XXL1-F1
#
_entry.id   AF-A0A832XXL1-F1
#
_cell.length_a   1.000
_cell.length_b   1.000
_cell.length_c   1.000
_cell.angle_alpha   90.00
_cell.angle_beta   90.00
_cell.angle_gamma   90.00
#
_symmetry.space_group_name_H-M   'P 1'
#
loop_
_entity.id
_entity.type
_entity.pdbx_description
1 polymer ?
#
loop_
_entity_poly.entity_id
_entity_poly.type
_entity_poly.pdbx_seq_one_letter_code
_entity_poly.pdbx_strand_id
1 'polypeptide(L)' 'MSEIIVEELSSSSGGAIFQVTLRDESGETKHKVRMSHDYHQKLANGKSREEFVRKSFEFLLARESKDAILSE' A
#
# COMPACT_ATOMS: atom_id res chain seq x y z
N MET A 1 -0.86 17.76 0.12
CA MET A 1 0.08 16.70 -0.35
C MET A 1 -0.17 15.53 0.56
N SER A 2 -0.53 14.37 0.02
CA SER A 2 -0.91 13.24 0.85
C SER A 2 0.33 12.47 1.30
N GLU A 3 0.48 12.33 2.61
CA GLU A 3 1.51 11.50 3.24
C GLU A 3 1.09 10.04 3.19
N ILE A 4 2.01 9.17 2.74
CA ILE A 4 1.78 7.72 2.62
C ILE A 4 2.72 7.02 3.57
N ILE A 5 2.14 6.38 4.58
CA ILE A 5 2.87 5.59 5.59
C ILE A 5 2.52 4.13 5.36
N VAL A 6 3.54 3.29 5.19
CA VAL A 6 3.38 1.85 5.00
C VAL A 6 4.02 1.14 6.18
N GLU A 7 3.26 0.31 6.87
CA GLU A 7 3.72 -0.50 7.99
C GLU A 7 3.48 -1.97 7.69
N GLU A 8 4.50 -2.82 7.81
CA GLU A 8 4.31 -4.26 7.75
C GLU A 8 3.72 -4.76 9.08
N LEU A 9 2.48 -5.26 9.04
CA LEU A 9 1.82 -5.81 10.23
C LEU A 9 2.27 -7.23 10.52
N SER A 10 2.49 -8.03 9.48
CA SER A 10 2.91 -9.42 9.61
C SER A 10 3.45 -9.95 8.29
N SER A 11 4.56 -10.68 8.33
CA SER A 11 5.09 -11.45 7.19
C SER A 11 5.07 -12.94 7.51
N SER A 12 4.55 -13.75 6.59
CA SER A 12 4.56 -15.22 6.67
C SER A 12 5.00 -15.82 5.32
N SER A 13 5.25 -17.13 5.28
CA SER A 13 5.75 -17.83 4.08
C SER A 13 4.84 -17.66 2.85
N GLY A 14 3.53 -17.42 3.05
CA GLY A 14 2.58 -17.19 1.96
C GLY A 14 2.46 -15.73 1.50
N GLY A 15 3.04 -14.76 2.21
CA GLY A 15 2.87 -13.34 1.94
C GLY A 15 2.94 -12.47 3.20
N ALA A 16 2.80 -11.16 3.02
CA ALA A 16 2.82 -10.19 4.11
C ALA A 16 1.57 -9.30 4.07
N ILE A 17 1.17 -8.83 5.23
CA ILE A 17 0.06 -7.89 5.43
C ILE A 17 0.68 -6.54 5.76
N PHE A 18 0.22 -5.52 5.05
CA PHE A 18 0.63 -4.14 5.22
C PHE A 18 -0.56 -3.30 5.65
N GLN A 19 -0.32 -2.36 6.54
CA GLN A 19 -1.21 -1.25 6.83
C GLN A 19 -0.70 -0.02 6.11
N VAL A 20 -1.53 0.53 5.24
CA VAL A 20 -1.24 1.78 4.53
C VAL A 20 -2.10 2.86 5.13
N THR A 21 -1.46 3.86 5.72
CA THR A 21 -2.15 5.06 6.22
C THR A 21 -1.89 6.19 5.23
N LEU A 22 -2.97 6.73 4.68
CA LEU A 22 -2.95 7.92 3.83
C LEU A 22 -3.43 9.09 4.67
N ARG A 23 -2.61 10.13 4.82
CA ARG A 23 -2.96 11.33 5.57
C ARG A 23 -2.89 12.55 4.67
N ASP A 24 -3.92 13.37 4.71
CA ASP A 24 -3.98 14.64 3.99
C ASP A 24 -4.72 15.69 4.84
N GLU A 25 -4.92 16.90 4.32
CA GLU A 25 -5.56 18.02 5.01
C GLU A 25 -7.00 17.69 5.44
N SER A 26 -7.67 16.80 4.69
CA SER A 26 -9.02 16.34 4.99
C SER A 26 -9.10 15.17 5.99
N GLY A 27 -7.98 14.69 6.52
CA GLY A 27 -7.92 13.61 7.52
C GLY A 27 -7.09 12.40 7.10
N GLU A 28 -7.25 11.28 7.82
CA GLU A 28 -6.51 10.03 7.56
C GLU A 28 -7.43 8.85 7.20
N THR A 29 -6.98 7.99 6.29
CA THR A 29 -7.62 6.73 5.91
C THR A 29 -6.64 5.58 6.06
N LYS A 30 -7.10 4.44 6.56
CA LYS A 30 -6.26 3.25 6.79
C LYS A 30 -6.74 2.09 5.92
N HIS A 31 -5.82 1.54 5.16
CA HIS A 31 -6.06 0.47 4.21
C HIS A 31 -5.22 -0.75 4.57
N LYS A 32 -5.86 -1.88 4.82
CA LYS A 32 -5.15 -3.14 5.09
C LYS A 32 -5.00 -3.92 3.79
N VAL A 33 -3.77 -4.13 3.35
CA VAL A 33 -3.47 -4.78 2.07
C VAL A 33 -2.68 -6.06 2.32
N ARG A 34 -3.10 -7.16 1.70
CA ARG A 34 -2.36 -8.41 1.70
C ARG A 34 -1.56 -8.53 0.41
N MET A 35 -0.26 -8.74 0.53
CA MET A 35 0.61 -9.03 -0.60
C MET A 35 1.16 -10.45 -0.52
N SER A 36 0.79 -11.27 -1.49
CA SER A 36 1.30 -12.64 -1.62
C SER A 36 2.77 -12.64 -2.08
N HIS A 37 3.54 -13.61 -1.61
CA HIS A 37 4.96 -13.74 -1.98
C HIS A 37 5.17 -13.88 -3.49
N ASP A 38 4.30 -14.67 -4.15
CA ASP A 38 4.32 -14.90 -5.60
C ASP A 38 4.09 -13.59 -6.40
N TYR A 39 3.16 -12.76 -5.91
CA TYR A 39 2.85 -11.47 -6.53
C TYR A 39 4.03 -10.50 -6.43
N HIS A 40 4.68 -10.45 -5.26
CA HIS A 40 5.89 -9.67 -5.07
C HIS A 40 7.04 -10.14 -5.97
N GLN A 41 7.29 -11.46 -6.04
CA GLN A 41 8.32 -12.03 -6.91
C GLN A 41 8.11 -11.67 -8.38
N LYS A 42 6.86 -11.66 -8.87
CA LYS A 42 6.52 -11.36 -10.27
C LYS A 42 6.62 -9.88 -10.62
N LEU A 43 6.25 -8.98 -9.71
CA LEU A 43 6.02 -7.56 -10.04
C LEU A 43 6.96 -6.59 -9.35
N ALA A 44 7.67 -6.99 -8.29
CA ALA A 44 8.50 -6.07 -7.55
C ALA A 44 9.78 -5.67 -8.30
N ASN A 45 10.21 -6.44 -9.32
CA ASN A 45 11.39 -6.12 -10.13
C ASN A 45 12.65 -5.79 -9.27
N GLY A 46 12.79 -6.44 -8.11
CA GLY A 46 13.88 -6.20 -7.14
C GLY A 46 13.62 -5.10 -6.10
N LYS A 47 12.45 -4.45 -6.11
CA LYS A 47 12.04 -3.51 -5.05
C LYS A 47 11.63 -4.23 -3.78
N SER A 48 11.76 -3.56 -2.64
CA SER A 48 11.22 -4.03 -1.37
C SER A 48 9.69 -4.01 -1.37
N ARG A 49 9.11 -4.87 -0.53
CA ARG A 49 7.66 -5.01 -0.37
C ARG A 49 6.97 -3.69 -0.04
N GLU A 50 7.55 -2.95 0.90
CA GLU A 50 7.05 -1.65 1.36
C GLU A 50 7.07 -0.62 0.23
N GLU A 51 8.16 -0.53 -0.52
CA GLU A 51 8.30 0.39 -1.65
C GLU A 51 7.32 0.07 -2.79
N PHE A 52 7.06 -1.22 -3.05
CA PHE A 52 6.07 -1.63 -4.03
C PHE A 52 4.66 -1.19 -3.64
N VAL A 53 4.27 -1.42 -2.38
CA VAL A 53 2.97 -0.99 -1.85
C VAL A 53 2.87 0.54 -1.89
N ARG A 54 3.89 1.25 -1.43
CA ARG A 54 3.94 2.72 -1.46
C ARG A 54 3.74 3.27 -2.87
N LYS A 55 4.50 2.76 -3.85
CA LYS A 55 4.39 3.20 -5.26
C LYS A 55 3.03 2.88 -5.87
N SER A 56 2.41 1.78 -5.47
CA SER A 56 1.05 1.43 -5.91
C SER A 56 0.03 2.46 -5.41
N PHE A 57 0.13 2.88 -4.14
CA PHE A 57 -0.74 3.93 -3.60
C PHE A 57 -0.43 5.31 -4.17
N GLU A 58 0.85 5.66 -4.40
CA GLU A 58 1.20 6.90 -5.12
C GLU A 58 0.55 6.93 -6.52
N PHE A 59 0.57 5.80 -7.23
CA PHE A 59 -0.04 5.68 -8.55
C PHE A 59 -1.57 5.82 -8.51
N LEU A 60 -2.23 5.26 -7.49
CA LEU A 60 -3.67 5.39 -7.28
C LEU A 60 -4.04 6.83 -6.91
N LEU A 61 -3.32 7.45 -5.98
CA LEU A 61 -3.54 8.84 -5.55
C LEU A 61 -3.34 9.86 -6.68
N ALA A 62 -2.48 9.55 -7.66
CA ALA A 62 -2.31 10.38 -8.84
C ALA A 62 -3.53 10.36 -9.79
N ARG A 63 -4.43 9.37 -9.65
CA ARG A 63 -5.61 9.18 -10.50
C ARG A 63 -6.93 9.42 -9.78
N GLU A 64 -7.00 9.08 -8.49
CA GLU A 64 -8.21 9.10 -7.68
C GLU A 64 -7.92 9.66 -6.29
N SER A 65 -8.94 10.22 -5.62
CA SER A 65 -8.80 10.72 -4.25
C SER A 65 -8.57 9.61 -3.24
N LYS A 66 -7.87 9.90 -2.14
CA LYS A 66 -7.59 8.94 -1.05
C LYS A 66 -8.84 8.22 -0.51
N ASP A 67 -9.98 8.90 -0.51
CA ASP A 67 -11.26 8.39 -0.02
C ASP A 67 -11.95 7.42 -1.01
N ALA A 68 -11.54 7.40 -2.28
CA ALA A 68 -12.02 6.45 -3.28
C ALA A 68 -11.13 5.20 -3.38
N ILE A 69 -9.91 5.25 -2.86
CA ILE A 69 -8.97 4.13 -2.91
C ILE A 69 -9.50 2.99 -2.03
N LEU A 70 -9.75 1.83 -2.63
CA LEU A 70 -10.12 0.58 -1.94
C LEU A 70 -11.35 0.69 -1.02
N SER A 71 -12.26 1.63 -1.33
CA SER A 71 -13.51 1.82 -0.59
C SER A 71 -14.55 0.77 -1.05
N GLU A 72 -14.43 -0.48 -0.60
CA GLU A 72 -15.46 -1.53 -0.73
C GLU A 72 -15.88 -2.09 0.64
#